data_AF-A0A923CWU4-F1
#
_entry.id   AF-A0A923CWU4-F1
#
_cell.length_a   1.000
_cell.length_b   1.000
_cell.length_c   1.000
_cell.angle_alpha   90.00
_cell.angle_beta   90.00
_cell.angle_gamma   90.00
#
_symmetry.space_group_name_H-M   'P 1'
#
loop_
_entity.id
_entity.type
_entity.pdbx_description
1 polymer ?
#
loop_
_entity_poly.entity_id
_entity_poly.type
_entity_poly.pdbx_seq_one_letter_code
_entity_poly.pdbx_strand_id
1 'polypeptide(L)'
;DPERIQLVGNIMAESVLRNLDRARARAASARFGLAPGEYLLVTVHRPENTDHPERLRAIAAALAESPLPVLLPAHPRTRPLLEAAGLRDDLQVRVVDPVGYLDMVSLQSDAAAVVTDSGGVQEESCMLGTPCVTVRRNTERAVTISAGANRLVRAERDAVLSGIAEALSSPRGWEPPARWDEGVSGRIVDALEAGIVPLEGYREA
;
A
#
# COMPACT_ATOMS: atom_id res chain seq x y z
N ASP A 1 21.07 -23.57 -4.64
CA ASP A 1 20.51 -24.92 -4.44
C ASP A 1 18.99 -24.80 -4.36
N PRO A 2 18.26 -25.13 -5.45
CA PRO A 2 16.80 -25.06 -5.49
C PRO A 2 16.11 -25.87 -4.38
N GLU A 3 16.75 -26.92 -3.88
CA GLU A 3 16.22 -27.77 -2.79
C GLU A 3 16.18 -27.02 -1.44
N ARG A 4 16.88 -25.89 -1.34
CA ARG A 4 16.92 -25.01 -0.17
C ARG A 4 15.98 -23.79 -0.29
N ILE A 5 15.14 -23.74 -1.33
CA ILE A 5 14.23 -22.62 -1.58
C ILE A 5 12.80 -23.15 -1.66
N GLN A 6 11.95 -22.75 -0.71
CA GLN A 6 10.54 -23.13 -0.69
C GLN A 6 9.64 -21.91 -0.81
N LEU A 7 8.68 -21.97 -1.73
CA LEU A 7 7.64 -20.94 -1.84
C LEU A 7 6.60 -21.16 -0.73
N VAL A 8 6.72 -20.41 0.35
CA VAL A 8 5.80 -20.46 1.50
C VAL A 8 4.63 -19.48 1.39
N GLY A 9 4.77 -18.44 0.55
CA GLY A 9 3.81 -17.36 0.38
C GLY A 9 4.25 -16.06 1.06
N ASN A 10 3.29 -15.19 1.40
CA ASN A 10 3.55 -13.89 1.99
C ASN A 10 2.91 -13.77 3.39
N ILE A 11 3.74 -13.63 4.43
CA ILE A 11 3.27 -13.54 5.81
C ILE A 11 2.42 -12.29 6.08
N MET A 12 2.62 -11.23 5.28
CA MET A 12 1.76 -10.05 5.35
C MET A 12 0.35 -10.34 4.86
N ALA A 13 0.20 -11.20 3.84
CA ALA A 13 -1.12 -11.61 3.35
C ALA A 13 -1.91 -12.35 4.43
N GLU A 14 -1.27 -13.32 5.10
CA GLU A 14 -1.89 -14.01 6.24
C GLU A 14 -2.26 -13.04 7.36
N SER A 15 -1.38 -12.09 7.68
CA SER A 15 -1.63 -11.08 8.73
C SER A 15 -2.84 -10.21 8.41
N VAL A 16 -3.00 -9.78 7.15
CA VAL A 16 -4.15 -9.00 6.68
C VAL A 16 -5.43 -9.83 6.78
N LEU A 17 -5.44 -11.04 6.20
CA LEU A 17 -6.63 -11.89 6.16
C LEU A 17 -7.14 -12.21 7.56
N ARG A 18 -6.25 -12.63 8.48
CA ARG A 18 -6.60 -12.94 9.88
C ARG A 18 -7.13 -11.75 10.67
N ASN A 19 -6.82 -10.52 10.25
CA ASN A 19 -7.24 -9.30 10.94
C ASN A 19 -8.36 -8.56 10.20
N LEU A 20 -8.80 -9.03 9.03
CA LEU A 20 -9.69 -8.28 8.15
C LEU A 20 -11.05 -7.99 8.80
N ASP A 21 -11.66 -8.96 9.47
CA ASP A 21 -12.95 -8.76 10.14
C ASP A 21 -12.84 -7.75 11.29
N ARG A 22 -11.76 -7.84 12.08
CA ARG A 22 -11.46 -6.90 13.17
C ARG A 22 -11.18 -5.50 12.64
N ALA A 23 -10.55 -5.39 11.47
CA ALA A 23 -10.29 -4.13 10.79
C ALA A 23 -11.60 -3.53 10.26
N ARG A 24 -12.41 -4.28 9.49
CA ARG A 24 -13.71 -3.81 8.98
C ARG A 24 -14.65 -3.35 10.08
N ALA A 25 -14.67 -4.04 11.23
CA ALA A 25 -15.45 -3.64 12.40
C ALA A 25 -15.04 -2.26 12.98
N ARG A 26 -13.87 -1.74 12.62
CA ARG A 26 -13.42 -0.39 13.02
C ARG A 26 -14.16 0.72 12.32
N ALA A 27 -14.74 0.47 11.13
CA ALA A 27 -15.39 1.47 10.28
C ALA A 27 -14.60 2.78 10.22
N ALA A 28 -13.28 2.68 9.99
CA ALA A 28 -12.37 3.79 10.22
C ALA A 28 -12.67 5.00 9.33
N SER A 29 -13.16 4.79 8.10
CA SER A 29 -13.52 5.85 7.15
C SER A 29 -14.59 6.80 7.72
N ALA A 30 -15.55 6.27 8.49
CA ALA A 30 -16.64 7.05 9.07
C ALA A 30 -16.14 8.11 10.07
N ARG A 31 -15.05 7.84 10.78
CA ARG A 31 -14.42 8.81 11.71
C ARG A 31 -13.86 10.03 10.99
N PHE A 32 -13.57 9.87 9.69
CA PHE A 32 -13.13 10.94 8.81
C PHE A 32 -14.28 11.44 7.92
N GLY A 33 -15.53 11.01 8.14
CA GLY A 33 -16.67 11.41 7.30
C GLY A 33 -16.53 10.98 5.84
N LEU A 34 -15.89 9.83 5.59
CA LEU A 34 -15.70 9.24 4.27
C LEU A 34 -16.53 7.96 4.13
N ALA A 35 -17.17 7.77 2.98
CA ALA A 35 -17.87 6.52 2.67
C ALA A 35 -16.95 5.52 1.94
N PRO A 36 -17.18 4.21 2.11
CA PRO A 36 -16.47 3.20 1.34
C PRO A 36 -16.61 3.40 -0.17
N GLY A 37 -15.50 3.32 -0.90
CA GLY A 37 -15.42 3.48 -2.34
C GLY A 37 -15.35 4.92 -2.83
N GLU A 38 -15.38 5.92 -1.94
CA GLU A 38 -15.49 7.35 -2.32
C GLU A 38 -14.25 8.19 -2.01
N TYR A 39 -13.11 7.57 -1.68
CA TYR A 39 -11.87 8.29 -1.39
C TYR A 39 -10.61 7.53 -1.82
N LEU A 40 -9.52 8.28 -2.00
CA LEU A 40 -8.18 7.74 -2.11
C LEU A 40 -7.51 7.69 -0.75
N LEU A 41 -6.90 6.56 -0.42
CA LEU A 41 -5.98 6.49 0.72
C LEU A 41 -4.55 6.65 0.23
N VAL A 42 -3.81 7.56 0.86
CA VAL A 42 -2.47 7.92 0.40
C VAL A 42 -1.42 7.74 1.49
N THR A 43 -0.28 7.16 1.13
CA THR A 43 0.89 7.10 2.01
C THR A 43 2.15 7.46 1.22
N VAL A 44 2.89 8.47 1.67
CA VAL A 44 4.17 8.86 1.05
C VAL A 44 5.18 9.08 2.18
N HIS A 45 6.19 8.22 2.28
CA HIS A 45 7.18 8.29 3.35
C HIS A 45 8.57 7.77 2.96
N ARG A 46 8.76 7.29 1.73
CA ARG A 46 10.09 6.82 1.30
C ARG A 46 11.01 8.03 1.07
N PRO A 47 12.28 7.97 1.51
CA PRO A 47 13.30 8.96 1.17
C PRO A 47 13.38 9.28 -0.32
N GLU A 48 13.14 8.29 -1.20
CA GLU A 48 13.08 8.49 -2.65
C GLU A 48 12.10 9.60 -3.07
N ASN A 49 11.02 9.82 -2.32
CA ASN A 49 10.06 10.88 -2.59
C ASN A 49 10.19 12.04 -1.60
N THR A 50 10.38 11.77 -0.31
CA THR A 50 10.38 12.83 0.74
C THR A 50 11.65 13.68 0.74
N ASP A 51 12.79 13.14 0.31
CA ASP A 51 14.06 13.86 0.30
C ASP A 51 14.26 14.63 -1.03
N HIS A 52 13.26 14.55 -1.92
CA HIS A 52 13.28 15.06 -3.29
C HIS A 52 12.10 16.02 -3.51
N PRO A 53 12.27 17.32 -3.22
CA PRO A 53 11.18 18.30 -3.24
C PRO A 53 10.43 18.37 -4.58
N GLU A 54 11.11 18.17 -5.70
CA GLU A 54 10.51 18.13 -7.03
C GLU A 54 9.52 16.96 -7.20
N ARG A 55 9.86 15.79 -6.66
CA ARG A 55 9.00 14.60 -6.71
C ARG A 55 7.79 14.78 -5.80
N LEU A 56 8.02 15.32 -4.59
CA LEU A 56 6.95 15.56 -3.65
C LEU A 56 5.97 16.63 -4.17
N ARG A 57 6.45 17.68 -4.85
CA ARG A 57 5.59 18.67 -5.54
C ARG A 57 4.76 18.04 -6.63
N ALA A 58 5.34 17.15 -7.45
CA ALA A 58 4.62 16.47 -8.51
C ALA A 58 3.51 15.56 -7.95
N ILE A 59 3.80 14.82 -6.87
CA ILE A 59 2.81 14.01 -6.15
C ILE A 59 1.72 14.91 -5.57
N ALA A 60 2.11 15.99 -4.87
CA ALA A 60 1.14 16.90 -4.25
C ALA A 60 0.20 17.55 -5.27
N ALA A 61 0.72 17.98 -6.42
CA ALA A 61 -0.08 18.50 -7.51
C ALA A 61 -1.09 17.46 -8.04
N ALA A 62 -0.67 16.21 -8.24
CA ALA A 62 -1.58 15.14 -8.66
C ALA A 62 -2.67 14.85 -7.62
N LEU A 63 -2.33 14.86 -6.32
CA LEU A 63 -3.30 14.61 -5.26
C LEU A 63 -4.33 15.74 -5.12
N ALA A 64 -3.90 17.00 -5.29
CA ALA A 64 -4.79 18.16 -5.30
C ALA A 64 -5.79 18.13 -6.47
N GLU A 65 -5.44 17.45 -7.56
CA GLU A 65 -6.26 17.29 -8.76
C GLU A 65 -6.94 15.91 -8.86
N SER A 66 -6.88 15.13 -7.79
CA SER A 66 -7.52 13.81 -7.72
C SER A 66 -9.04 13.92 -7.95
N PRO A 67 -9.66 12.99 -8.70
CA PRO A 67 -11.11 12.99 -8.91
C PRO A 67 -11.92 12.64 -7.66
N LEU A 68 -11.28 12.12 -6.60
CA LEU A 68 -11.88 11.77 -5.33
C LEU A 68 -11.14 12.45 -4.16
N PRO A 69 -11.82 12.70 -3.02
CA PRO A 69 -11.19 13.14 -1.79
C PRO A 69 -9.99 12.26 -1.40
N VAL A 70 -8.94 12.88 -0.89
CA VAL A 70 -7.71 12.22 -0.46
C VAL A 70 -7.62 12.22 1.05
N LEU A 71 -7.41 11.04 1.64
CA LEU A 71 -7.02 10.88 3.04
C LEU A 71 -5.55 10.49 3.11
N LEU A 72 -4.73 11.30 3.76
CA LEU A 72 -3.28 11.11 3.85
C LEU A 72 -2.83 11.10 5.32
N PRO A 73 -2.73 9.92 5.95
CA PRO A 73 -2.09 9.78 7.25
C PRO A 73 -0.58 10.08 7.14
N ALA A 74 -0.10 11.17 7.75
CA ALA A 74 1.30 11.60 7.67
C ALA A 74 1.93 11.78 9.04
N HIS A 75 3.17 11.31 9.19
CA HIS A 75 3.98 11.57 10.37
C HIS A 75 4.24 13.09 10.51
N PRO A 76 4.32 13.65 11.73
CA PRO A 76 4.69 15.06 11.95
C PRO A 76 5.99 15.52 11.28
N ARG A 77 6.85 14.57 10.87
CA ARG A 77 8.10 14.84 10.13
C ARG A 77 7.87 15.02 8.63
N THR A 78 6.84 14.39 8.07
CA THR A 78 6.53 14.45 6.63
C THR A 78 5.55 15.60 6.32
N ARG A 79 4.69 15.97 7.28
CA ARG A 79 3.71 17.06 7.11
C ARG A 79 4.34 18.36 6.59
N PRO A 80 5.43 18.90 7.17
CA PRO A 80 6.03 20.14 6.69
C PRO A 80 6.60 20.02 5.27
N LEU A 81 7.04 18.82 4.88
CA LEU A 81 7.53 18.55 3.53
C LEU A 81 6.38 18.59 2.52
N LEU A 82 5.22 18.01 2.86
CA LEU A 82 4.01 18.03 2.04
C LEU A 82 3.48 19.47 1.87
N GLU A 83 3.45 20.25 2.96
CA GLU A 83 3.08 21.66 2.93
C GLU A 83 4.04 22.49 2.06
N ALA A 84 5.36 22.30 2.22
CA ALA A 84 6.38 22.94 1.38
C ALA A 84 6.31 22.50 -0.09
N ALA A 85 5.77 21.31 -0.35
CA ALA A 85 5.48 20.81 -1.68
C ALA A 85 4.18 21.38 -2.28
N GLY A 86 3.46 22.23 -1.54
CA GLY A 86 2.23 22.88 -1.99
C GLY A 86 0.95 22.10 -1.71
N LEU A 87 1.03 20.97 -1.00
CA LEU A 87 -0.15 20.25 -0.55
C LEU A 87 -0.85 21.05 0.54
N ARG A 88 -2.11 21.41 0.31
CA ARG A 88 -2.94 22.12 1.29
C ARG A 88 -3.82 21.12 2.00
N ASP A 89 -3.92 21.25 3.32
CA ASP A 89 -4.90 20.51 4.10
C ASP A 89 -6.25 21.21 3.98
N ASP A 90 -7.16 20.62 3.21
CA ASP A 90 -8.47 21.19 2.88
C ASP A 90 -9.53 20.10 2.63
N LEU A 91 -10.65 20.47 1.99
CA LEU A 91 -11.74 19.52 1.72
C LEU A 91 -11.36 18.43 0.70
N GLN A 92 -10.43 18.74 -0.21
CA GLN A 92 -9.96 17.83 -1.24
C GLN A 92 -8.88 16.90 -0.69
N VAL A 93 -7.94 17.43 0.09
CA VAL A 93 -6.85 16.65 0.70
C VAL A 93 -6.84 16.83 2.21
N ARG A 94 -7.10 15.75 2.94
CA ARG A 94 -7.06 15.74 4.41
C ARG A 94 -5.80 15.06 4.89
N VAL A 95 -4.92 15.82 5.53
CA VAL A 95 -3.68 15.30 6.12
C VAL A 95 -3.91 15.01 7.61
N VAL A 96 -3.99 13.74 7.96
CA VAL A 96 -4.34 13.29 9.32
C VAL A 96 -3.14 12.67 10.04
N ASP A 97 -3.26 12.52 11.36
CA ASP A 97 -2.20 11.87 12.13
C ASP A 97 -2.09 10.39 11.75
N PRO A 98 -0.91 9.77 11.94
CA PRO A 98 -0.74 8.34 11.67
C PRO A 98 -1.80 7.52 12.41
N VAL A 99 -2.46 6.63 11.67
CA VAL A 99 -3.49 5.74 12.20
C VAL A 99 -2.90 4.41 12.67
N GLY A 100 -3.58 3.72 13.59
CA GLY A 100 -3.17 2.38 14.01
C GLY A 100 -3.34 1.35 12.89
N TYR A 101 -2.62 0.23 12.97
CA TYR A 101 -2.60 -0.80 11.92
C TYR A 101 -4.00 -1.29 11.50
N LEU A 102 -4.88 -1.63 12.44
CA LEU A 102 -6.24 -2.10 12.12
C LEU A 102 -7.10 -1.01 11.47
N ASP A 103 -6.91 0.25 11.85
CA ASP A 103 -7.59 1.36 11.19
C ASP A 103 -7.02 1.57 9.78
N MET A 104 -5.69 1.40 9.57
CA MET A 104 -5.08 1.43 8.24
C MET A 104 -5.63 0.33 7.33
N VAL A 105 -5.76 -0.90 7.82
CA VAL A 105 -6.37 -2.01 7.05
C VAL A 105 -7.84 -1.72 6.73
N SER A 106 -8.59 -1.17 7.69
CA SER A 106 -9.99 -0.74 7.47
C SER A 106 -10.07 0.35 6.39
N LEU A 107 -9.18 1.36 6.46
CA LEU A 107 -9.16 2.43 5.47
C LEU A 107 -8.72 1.92 4.09
N GLN A 108 -7.80 0.96 4.02
CA GLN A 108 -7.39 0.35 2.76
C GLN A 108 -8.52 -0.48 2.15
N SER A 109 -9.27 -1.26 2.95
CA SER A 109 -10.36 -2.09 2.45
C SER A 109 -11.51 -1.27 1.88
N ASP A 110 -11.73 -0.08 2.43
CA ASP A 110 -12.83 0.79 2.07
C ASP A 110 -12.43 1.82 1.01
N ALA A 111 -11.16 1.95 0.64
CA ALA A 111 -10.72 2.94 -0.34
C ALA A 111 -11.17 2.61 -1.78
N ALA A 112 -11.39 3.67 -2.57
CA ALA A 112 -11.60 3.56 -4.01
C ALA A 112 -10.33 3.06 -4.72
N ALA A 113 -9.19 3.62 -4.31
CA ALA A 113 -7.86 3.17 -4.66
C ALA A 113 -6.85 3.67 -3.62
N VAL A 114 -5.66 3.07 -3.61
CA VAL A 114 -4.53 3.47 -2.78
C VAL A 114 -3.44 4.08 -3.64
N VAL A 115 -2.84 5.19 -3.20
CA VAL A 115 -1.62 5.75 -3.80
C VAL A 115 -0.49 5.66 -2.77
N THR A 116 0.59 4.96 -3.09
CA THR A 116 1.59 4.61 -2.07
C THR A 116 3.03 4.57 -2.61
N ASP A 117 4.01 4.77 -1.72
CA ASP A 117 5.41 4.37 -1.94
C ASP A 117 5.87 3.25 -0.97
N SER A 118 4.93 2.71 -0.19
CA SER A 118 5.18 1.62 0.76
C SER A 118 5.22 0.26 0.07
N GLY A 119 6.17 -0.58 0.47
CA GLY A 119 6.22 -1.98 0.01
C GLY A 119 5.08 -2.81 0.60
N GLY A 120 4.85 -2.70 1.90
CA GLY A 120 3.79 -3.45 2.60
C GLY A 120 2.41 -3.10 2.09
N VAL A 121 2.11 -1.81 1.89
CA VAL A 121 0.78 -1.36 1.41
C VAL A 121 0.46 -1.91 0.00
N GLN A 122 1.47 -2.13 -0.86
CA GLN A 122 1.24 -2.80 -2.15
C GLN A 122 0.74 -4.24 -1.98
N GLU A 123 1.29 -4.96 -1.01
CA GLU A 123 0.93 -6.35 -0.72
C GLU A 123 -0.43 -6.42 -0.02
N GLU A 124 -0.66 -5.53 0.95
CA GLU A 124 -1.91 -5.41 1.70
C GLU A 124 -3.08 -5.04 0.78
N SER A 125 -2.95 -3.98 -0.02
CA SER A 125 -4.00 -3.54 -0.98
C SER A 125 -4.33 -4.63 -2.01
N CYS A 126 -3.33 -5.38 -2.47
CA CYS A 126 -3.52 -6.54 -3.34
C CYS A 126 -4.39 -7.61 -2.67
N MET A 127 -4.15 -7.92 -1.39
CA MET A 127 -4.96 -8.87 -0.63
C MET A 127 -6.36 -8.36 -0.28
N LEU A 128 -6.51 -7.05 -0.13
CA LEU A 128 -7.78 -6.41 0.20
C LEU A 128 -8.71 -6.22 -1.01
N GLY A 129 -8.23 -6.45 -2.24
CA GLY A 129 -9.00 -6.18 -3.46
C GLY A 129 -9.11 -4.68 -3.76
N THR A 130 -8.17 -3.87 -3.27
CA THR A 130 -8.15 -2.43 -3.46
C THR A 130 -7.10 -2.04 -4.52
N PRO A 131 -7.49 -1.40 -5.63
CA PRO A 131 -6.55 -0.99 -6.66
C PRO A 131 -5.45 -0.07 -6.11
N CYS A 132 -4.21 -0.28 -6.55
CA CYS A 132 -3.05 0.42 -6.02
C CYS A 132 -2.27 1.14 -7.12
N VAL A 133 -1.75 2.32 -6.79
CA VAL A 133 -0.82 3.11 -7.59
C VAL A 133 0.45 3.31 -6.77
N THR A 134 1.51 2.60 -7.14
CA THR A 134 2.82 2.72 -6.54
C THR A 134 3.62 3.84 -7.21
N VAL A 135 3.97 4.88 -6.45
CA VAL A 135 4.74 6.02 -6.95
C VAL A 135 6.23 5.83 -6.63
N ARG A 136 6.91 5.00 -7.43
CA ARG A 136 8.34 4.65 -7.30
C ARG A 136 8.99 4.45 -8.66
N ARG A 137 10.32 4.55 -8.74
CA ARG A 137 11.06 4.22 -9.97
C ARG A 137 11.08 2.72 -10.28
N ASN A 138 11.05 1.89 -9.24
CA ASN A 138 11.03 0.44 -9.33
C ASN A 138 10.22 -0.14 -8.16
N THR A 139 9.85 -1.41 -8.27
CA THR A 139 9.24 -2.15 -7.16
C THR A 139 9.77 -3.59 -7.12
N GLU A 140 10.04 -4.05 -5.92
CA GLU A 140 10.31 -5.44 -5.56
C GLU A 140 9.03 -6.30 -5.51
N ARG A 141 7.85 -5.69 -5.74
CA ARG A 141 6.53 -6.33 -5.70
C ARG A 141 5.91 -6.49 -7.08
N ALA A 142 6.71 -6.87 -8.07
CA ALA A 142 6.24 -7.05 -9.45
C ALA A 142 5.02 -8.00 -9.55
N VAL A 143 4.90 -8.95 -8.61
CA VAL A 143 3.77 -9.88 -8.53
C VAL A 143 2.41 -9.19 -8.35
N THR A 144 2.33 -8.03 -7.66
CA THR A 144 1.07 -7.29 -7.50
C THR A 144 0.68 -6.54 -8.77
N ILE A 145 1.66 -6.17 -9.60
CA ILE A 145 1.44 -5.62 -10.93
C ILE A 145 0.96 -6.73 -11.87
N SER A 146 1.62 -7.89 -11.87
CA SER A 146 1.23 -9.04 -12.68
C SER A 146 -0.18 -9.55 -12.36
N ALA A 147 -0.62 -9.44 -11.10
CA ALA A 147 -1.99 -9.73 -10.70
C ALA A 147 -3.02 -8.70 -11.19
N GLY A 148 -2.58 -7.54 -11.70
CA GLY A 148 -3.47 -6.43 -12.08
C GLY A 148 -3.90 -5.54 -10.90
N ALA A 149 -3.41 -5.80 -9.70
CA ALA A 149 -3.76 -5.05 -8.49
C ALA A 149 -3.09 -3.67 -8.44
N ASN A 150 -1.88 -3.55 -9.01
CA ASN A 150 -0.98 -2.43 -8.77
C ASN A 150 -0.41 -1.83 -10.07
N ARG A 151 -0.21 -0.51 -10.09
CA ARG A 151 0.42 0.24 -11.18
C ARG A 151 1.68 0.87 -10.65
N LEU A 152 2.81 0.67 -11.32
CA LEU A 152 4.02 1.40 -11.00
C LEU A 152 4.10 2.67 -11.86
N VAL A 153 4.10 3.82 -11.22
CA VAL A 153 4.21 5.13 -11.88
C VAL A 153 5.38 5.92 -11.32
N ARG A 154 5.93 6.82 -12.13
CA ARG A 154 6.93 7.78 -11.69
C ARG A 154 6.28 8.88 -10.85
N ALA A 155 7.08 9.54 -10.01
CA ALA A 155 6.67 10.73 -9.25
C ALA A 155 6.58 11.97 -10.16
N GLU A 156 5.68 11.90 -11.13
CA GLU A 156 5.38 12.92 -12.12
C GLU A 156 3.86 13.14 -12.11
N ARG A 157 3.41 14.40 -12.13
CA ARG A 157 2.00 14.76 -11.94
C ARG A 157 1.07 13.94 -12.84
N ASP A 158 1.32 13.98 -14.15
CA ASP A 158 0.45 13.36 -15.14
C ASP A 158 0.50 11.83 -15.06
N ALA A 159 1.65 11.26 -14.70
CA ALA A 159 1.79 9.82 -14.50
C ALA A 159 0.98 9.34 -13.28
N VAL A 160 1.02 10.10 -12.18
CA VAL A 160 0.24 9.78 -10.97
C VAL A 160 -1.26 9.92 -11.25
N LEU A 161 -1.71 10.99 -11.91
CA LEU A 161 -3.12 11.17 -12.28
C LEU A 161 -3.62 10.07 -13.23
N SER A 162 -2.83 9.73 -14.25
CA SER A 162 -3.15 8.63 -15.17
C SER A 162 -3.24 7.30 -14.43
N GLY A 163 -2.29 7.01 -13.53
CA GLY A 163 -2.32 5.81 -12.69
C GLY A 163 -3.55 5.75 -11.78
N ILE A 164 -3.97 6.88 -11.20
CA ILE A 164 -5.20 6.97 -10.42
C ILE A 164 -6.43 6.66 -11.29
N ALA A 165 -6.53 7.27 -12.47
CA ALA A 165 -7.64 7.05 -13.39
C ALA A 165 -7.72 5.58 -13.86
N GLU A 166 -6.59 4.97 -14.17
CA GLU A 166 -6.51 3.54 -14.48
C GLU A 166 -6.94 2.69 -13.28
N ALA A 167 -6.45 2.99 -12.08
CA ALA A 167 -6.80 2.25 -10.87
C ALA A 167 -8.30 2.29 -10.55
N LEU A 168 -8.93 3.46 -10.70
CA LEU A 168 -10.37 3.63 -10.46
C LEU A 168 -11.25 2.94 -11.51
N SER A 169 -10.77 2.81 -12.75
CA SER A 169 -11.51 2.14 -13.83
C SER A 169 -11.31 0.62 -13.88
N SER A 170 -10.42 0.09 -13.04
CA SER A 170 -10.01 -1.29 -13.14
C SER A 170 -10.94 -2.27 -12.43
N PRO A 171 -11.08 -3.49 -12.97
CA PRO A 171 -11.85 -4.52 -12.29
C PRO A 171 -11.21 -4.82 -10.94
N ARG A 172 -12.08 -4.95 -9.94
CA ARG A 172 -11.73 -5.56 -8.66
C ARG A 172 -11.90 -7.09 -8.78
N GLY A 173 -11.17 -7.86 -7.99
CA GLY A 173 -11.31 -9.32 -7.96
C GLY A 173 -10.31 -10.09 -8.82
N TRP A 174 -9.08 -9.60 -8.92
CA TRP A 174 -7.96 -10.42 -9.38
C TRP A 174 -7.75 -11.62 -8.45
N GLU A 175 -7.13 -12.66 -8.99
CA GLU A 175 -6.64 -13.78 -8.18
C GLU A 175 -5.42 -13.31 -7.36
N PRO A 176 -5.41 -13.54 -6.03
CA PRO A 176 -4.23 -13.28 -5.23
C PRO A 176 -3.01 -14.07 -5.75
N PRO A 177 -1.79 -13.55 -5.59
CA PRO A 177 -0.59 -14.29 -5.92
C PRO A 177 -0.52 -15.66 -5.24
N ALA A 178 0.18 -16.60 -5.89
CA ALA A 178 0.27 -17.98 -5.41
C ALA A 178 0.71 -18.05 -3.93
N ARG A 179 -0.05 -18.81 -3.13
CA ARG A 179 0.17 -19.05 -1.70
C ARG A 179 0.06 -17.80 -0.81
N TRP A 180 -0.58 -16.74 -1.28
CA TRP A 180 -0.96 -15.61 -0.42
C TRP A 180 -2.32 -15.93 0.21
N ASP A 181 -2.29 -16.72 1.28
CA ASP A 181 -3.44 -17.25 2.02
C ASP A 181 -3.17 -17.26 3.53
N GLU A 182 -4.09 -17.79 4.34
CA GLU A 182 -3.94 -17.84 5.81
C GLU A 182 -3.01 -18.95 6.33
N GLY A 183 -2.43 -19.77 5.43
CA GLY A 183 -1.59 -20.92 5.77
C GLY A 183 -0.08 -20.69 5.62
N VAL A 184 0.37 -19.44 5.45
CA VAL A 184 1.79 -19.12 5.19
C VAL A 184 2.68 -19.53 6.37
N SER A 185 2.30 -19.17 7.60
CA SER A 185 3.01 -19.49 8.83
C SER A 185 3.18 -20.98 9.03
N GLY A 186 2.12 -21.77 8.77
CA GLY A 186 2.20 -23.24 8.79
C GLY A 186 3.23 -23.77 7.81
N ARG A 187 3.21 -23.29 6.55
CA ARG A 187 4.21 -23.69 5.54
C ARG A 187 5.63 -23.27 5.90
N ILE A 188 5.81 -22.16 6.61
CA ILE A 188 7.12 -21.75 7.12
C ILE A 188 7.62 -22.75 8.17
N VAL A 189 6.77 -23.16 9.11
CA VAL A 189 7.11 -24.17 10.12
C VAL A 189 7.46 -25.51 9.45
N ASP A 190 6.62 -25.98 8.52
CA ASP A 190 6.87 -27.22 7.78
C ASP A 190 8.23 -27.20 7.05
N ALA A 191 8.58 -26.06 6.44
CA ALA A 191 9.85 -25.88 5.74
C ALA A 191 11.06 -25.96 6.70
N LEU A 192 10.96 -25.34 7.87
CA LEU A 192 12.01 -25.37 8.90
C LEU A 192 12.18 -26.78 9.49
N GLU A 193 11.07 -27.48 9.76
CA GLU A 193 11.08 -28.87 10.25
C GLU A 193 11.63 -29.86 9.23
N ALA A 194 11.39 -29.61 7.93
CA ALA A 194 11.97 -30.39 6.83
C ALA A 194 13.49 -30.15 6.62
N GLY A 195 14.13 -29.33 7.46
CA GLY A 195 15.57 -29.12 7.43
C GLY A 195 16.04 -28.06 6.43
N ILE A 196 15.15 -27.22 5.92
CA ILE A 196 15.55 -26.03 5.15
C ILE A 196 16.17 -25.02 6.12
N VAL A 197 17.48 -25.14 6.32
CA VAL A 197 18.25 -24.23 7.16
C VAL A 197 18.62 -22.94 6.41
N PRO A 198 18.51 -21.77 7.05
CA PRO A 198 18.99 -20.50 6.49
C PRO A 198 20.42 -20.63 5.96
N LEU A 199 20.75 -19.86 4.92
CA LEU A 199 22.11 -19.81 4.40
C LEU A 199 23.10 -19.46 5.53
N GLU A 200 24.18 -20.22 5.65
CA GLU A 200 25.28 -19.88 6.56
C GLU A 200 25.73 -18.45 6.24
N GLY A 201 25.68 -17.56 7.25
CA GLY A 201 25.93 -16.13 7.10
C GLY A 201 24.72 -15.22 7.42
N TYR A 202 23.51 -15.77 7.58
CA TYR A 202 22.35 -15.04 8.11
C TYR A 202 22.20 -15.12 9.65
N ARG A 203 23.28 -15.50 10.35
CA ARG A 203 23.38 -15.35 11.81
C ARG A 203 23.92 -13.95 12.08
N GLU A 204 23.02 -13.07 12.49
CA GLU A 204 23.26 -11.77 13.14
C GLU A 204 24.24 -10.81 12.44
N ALA A 205 23.67 -9.83 11.75
CA ALA A 205 24.24 -8.49 11.65
C ALA A 205 23.50 -7.56 12.62
#